data_AF-A0A5P2H7C6-F1
#
_entry.id   AF-A0A5P2H7C6-F1
#
_cell.length_a   1.000
_cell.length_b   1.000
_cell.length_c   1.000
_cell.angle_alpha   90.00
_cell.angle_beta   90.00
_cell.angle_gamma   90.00
#
_symmetry.space_group_name_H-M   'P 1'
#
loop_
_entity.id
_entity.type
_entity.pdbx_description
1 polymer ?
#
loop_
_entity_poly.entity_id
_entity_poly.type
_entity_poly.pdbx_seq_one_letter_code
_entity_poly.pdbx_strand_id
1 'polypeptide(L)'
;MNLWKSPGQLAYERDLAARPNYQDGPRRPSWSRLGDVAKDSWERNPSDRNREEAFAQLRAHGIESYCQQICGGGYCGTGSVCQYGIDAETEMPVGFYPPSEGQDVRPD
;
A
#
# COMPACT_ATOMS: atom_id res chain seq x y z
N MET A 1 -24.21 12.81 21.35
CA MET A 1 -22.75 12.91 21.55
C MET A 1 -22.08 12.58 20.23
N ASN A 2 -21.68 13.60 19.45
CA ASN A 2 -20.96 13.35 18.21
C ASN A 2 -19.47 13.27 18.53
N LEU A 3 -18.97 12.06 18.80
CA LEU A 3 -17.54 11.76 18.67
C LEU A 3 -17.23 11.77 17.17
N TRP A 4 -17.01 12.94 16.60
CA TRP A 4 -16.48 13.01 15.24
C TRP A 4 -15.02 12.59 15.29
N LYS A 5 -14.76 11.38 14.80
CA LYS A 5 -13.40 10.91 14.54
C LYS A 5 -12.86 11.65 13.33
N SER A 6 -11.58 12.02 13.37
CA SER A 6 -10.90 12.59 12.22
C SER A 6 -10.72 11.55 11.11
N PRO A 7 -10.47 11.98 9.87
CA PRO A 7 -10.11 11.07 8.79
C PRO A 7 -8.91 10.19 9.15
N GLY A 8 -7.87 10.75 9.77
CA GLY A 8 -6.69 9.98 10.20
C GLY A 8 -7.02 8.91 11.24
N GLN A 9 -7.91 9.22 12.19
CA GLN A 9 -8.35 8.23 13.18
C GLN A 9 -9.13 7.08 12.53
N LEU A 10 -10.06 7.38 11.61
CA LEU A 10 -10.84 6.35 10.92
C LEU A 10 -9.93 5.44 10.07
N ALA A 11 -8.98 6.03 9.34
CA ALA A 11 -8.01 5.27 8.55
C ALA A 11 -7.14 4.37 9.42
N TYR A 12 -6.61 4.90 10.54
CA TYR A 12 -5.82 4.10 11.48
C TYR A 12 -6.62 2.94 12.07
N GLU A 13 -7.86 3.18 12.51
CA GLU A 13 -8.69 2.15 13.13
C GLU A 13 -9.08 1.04 12.14
N ARG A 14 -9.29 1.37 10.86
CA ARG A 14 -9.50 0.38 9.80
C ARG A 14 -8.24 -0.45 9.56
N ASP A 15 -7.09 0.20 9.42
CA ASP A 15 -5.79 -0.46 9.28
C ASP A 15 -5.46 -1.33 10.50
N LEU A 16 -5.79 -0.89 11.72
CA LEU A 16 -5.63 -1.65 12.96
C LEU A 16 -6.54 -2.88 13.01
N ALA A 17 -7.76 -2.79 12.49
CA ALA A 17 -8.67 -3.93 12.40
C ALA A 17 -8.14 -5.01 11.44
N ALA A 18 -7.56 -4.61 10.31
CA ALA A 18 -6.93 -5.53 9.37
C ALA A 18 -5.58 -6.06 9.88
N ARG A 19 -4.80 -5.22 10.58
CA ARG A 19 -3.43 -5.50 11.04
C ARG A 19 -3.27 -5.09 12.51
N PRO A 20 -3.70 -5.95 13.45
CA PRO A 20 -3.67 -5.63 14.88
C PRO A 20 -2.25 -5.58 15.46
N ASN A 21 -1.25 -6.16 14.78
CA ASN A 21 0.12 -6.29 15.26
C ASN A 21 1.11 -5.54 14.33
N TYR A 22 2.23 -5.08 14.90
CA TYR A 22 3.39 -4.63 14.14
C TYR A 22 4.06 -5.83 13.45
N GLN A 23 4.98 -5.56 12.51
CA GLN A 23 5.67 -6.60 11.76
C GLN A 23 6.54 -7.50 12.63
N ASP A 24 7.06 -6.96 13.74
CA ASP A 24 7.86 -7.64 14.76
C ASP A 24 7.01 -8.39 15.79
N GLY A 25 5.68 -8.32 15.70
CA GLY A 25 4.74 -9.11 16.52
C GLY A 25 3.96 -8.37 17.63
N PRO A 26 4.46 -7.30 18.28
CA PRO A 26 3.70 -6.58 19.31
C PRO A 26 2.37 -6.02 18.79
N ARG A 27 1.38 -5.97 19.66
CA ARG A 27 0.08 -5.38 19.34
C ARG A 27 0.20 -3.86 19.19
N ARG A 28 -0.41 -3.34 18.14
CA ARG A 28 -0.47 -1.90 17.90
C ARG A 28 -1.42 -1.23 18.90
N PRO A 29 -1.07 -0.04 19.43
CA PRO A 29 -1.87 0.65 20.43
C PRO A 29 -3.20 1.15 19.86
N SER A 30 -4.15 1.53 20.72
CA SER A 30 -5.34 2.27 20.28
C SER A 30 -4.97 3.70 19.86
N TRP A 31 -5.83 4.37 19.08
CA TRP A 31 -5.63 5.76 18.66
C TRP A 31 -5.27 6.71 19.82
N SER A 32 -5.98 6.59 20.94
CA SER A 32 -5.75 7.39 22.15
C SER A 32 -4.35 7.22 22.76
N ARG A 33 -3.70 6.08 22.50
CA ARG A 33 -2.36 5.73 23.01
C ARG A 33 -1.25 5.97 21.98
N LEU A 34 -1.58 6.39 20.77
CA LEU A 34 -0.58 6.82 19.79
C LEU A 34 0.06 8.14 20.24
N GLY A 35 1.37 8.26 20.01
CA GLY A 35 2.06 9.54 20.10
C GLY A 35 1.66 10.48 18.97
N ASP A 36 1.85 11.78 19.18
CA ASP A 36 1.34 12.82 18.28
C ASP A 36 1.93 12.72 16.87
N VAL A 37 3.23 12.38 16.74
CA VAL A 37 3.87 12.16 15.43
C VAL A 37 3.17 11.07 14.62
N ALA A 38 2.73 10.00 15.29
CA ALA A 38 2.01 8.93 14.63
C ALA A 38 0.62 9.41 14.19
N LYS A 39 -0.11 10.11 15.07
CA LYS A 39 -1.42 10.71 14.73
C LYS A 39 -1.29 11.66 13.55
N ASP A 40 -0.34 12.59 13.57
CA ASP A 40 -0.06 13.54 12.48
C ASP A 40 0.28 12.85 11.17
N SER A 41 0.97 11.70 11.20
CA SER A 41 1.22 10.90 10.00
C SER A 41 -0.07 10.36 9.39
N TRP A 42 -1.04 9.95 10.21
CA TRP A 42 -2.34 9.47 9.74
C TRP A 42 -3.25 10.61 9.30
N GLU A 43 -3.18 11.77 9.95
CA GLU A 43 -3.96 12.94 9.51
C GLU A 43 -3.46 13.51 8.17
N ARG A 44 -2.14 13.54 7.96
CA ARG A 44 -1.57 14.03 6.69
C ARG A 44 -1.86 13.11 5.51
N ASN A 45 -2.04 11.82 5.76
CA ASN A 45 -2.39 10.86 4.73
C ASN A 45 -3.41 9.84 5.28
N PRO A 46 -4.71 10.19 5.27
CA PRO A 46 -5.79 9.36 5.80
C PRO A 46 -6.27 8.34 4.76
N SER A 47 -5.32 7.70 4.06
CA SER A 47 -5.59 6.61 3.12
C SER A 47 -5.25 5.26 3.75
N ASP A 48 -5.86 4.21 3.21
CA ASP A 48 -5.55 2.85 3.63
C ASP A 48 -4.08 2.55 3.31
N ARG A 49 -3.33 2.15 4.34
CA ARG A 49 -1.94 1.71 4.18
C ARG A 49 -1.86 0.24 3.74
N ASN A 50 -3.01 -0.40 3.57
CA ASN A 50 -3.08 -1.72 2.99
C ASN A 50 -2.85 -1.64 1.48
N ARG A 51 -1.76 -2.28 1.08
CA ARG A 51 -1.37 -2.49 -0.30
C ARG A 51 -2.51 -3.08 -1.16
N GLU A 52 -3.16 -4.13 -0.69
CA GLU A 52 -4.23 -4.79 -1.47
C GLU A 52 -5.39 -3.84 -1.75
N GLU A 53 -5.68 -2.95 -0.80
CA GLU A 53 -6.72 -1.94 -0.94
C GLU A 53 -6.29 -0.83 -1.92
N ALA A 54 -5.02 -0.44 -1.92
CA ALA A 54 -4.49 0.46 -2.95
C ALA A 54 -4.63 -0.13 -4.37
N PHE A 55 -4.43 -1.43 -4.53
CA PHE A 55 -4.65 -2.11 -5.82
C PHE A 55 -6.12 -2.23 -6.19
N ALA A 56 -6.96 -2.55 -5.21
CA ALA A 56 -8.40 -2.58 -5.40
C ALA A 56 -8.92 -1.20 -5.83
N GLN A 57 -8.38 -0.11 -5.26
CA GLN A 57 -8.71 1.25 -5.67
C GLN A 57 -8.25 1.53 -7.10
N LEU A 58 -7.00 1.21 -7.47
CA LEU A 58 -6.53 1.36 -8.86
C LEU A 58 -7.46 0.63 -9.84
N ARG A 59 -7.79 -0.63 -9.55
CA ARG A 59 -8.72 -1.41 -10.39
C ARG A 59 -10.14 -0.86 -10.39
N ALA A 60 -10.65 -0.38 -9.25
CA ALA A 60 -11.96 0.26 -9.18
C ALA A 60 -12.03 1.54 -10.02
N HIS A 61 -10.89 2.19 -10.25
CA HIS A 61 -10.74 3.32 -11.17
C HIS A 61 -10.46 2.90 -12.62
N GLY A 62 -10.53 1.60 -12.95
CA GLY A 62 -10.29 1.07 -14.29
C GLY A 62 -8.81 0.98 -14.67
N ILE A 63 -7.89 1.16 -13.70
CA ILE A 63 -6.46 1.05 -13.92
C ILE A 63 -6.05 -0.42 -13.84
N GLU A 64 -5.93 -1.04 -15.01
CA GLU A 64 -5.53 -2.44 -15.18
C GLU A 64 -4.03 -2.59 -15.47
N SER A 65 -3.42 -1.55 -16.04
CA SER A 65 -1.98 -1.44 -16.24
C SER A 65 -1.54 -0.03 -15.92
N TYR A 66 -0.83 0.13 -14.80
CA TYR A 66 -0.29 1.42 -14.41
C TYR A 66 0.77 1.88 -15.41
N CYS A 67 1.58 0.95 -15.93
CA CYS A 67 2.58 1.26 -16.94
C CYS A 67 1.97 1.85 -18.22
N GLN A 68 0.99 1.17 -18.81
CA GLN A 68 0.45 1.59 -20.11
C GLN A 68 -0.45 2.82 -19.96
N GLN A 69 -1.25 2.88 -18.90
CA GLN A 69 -2.28 3.91 -18.76
C GLN A 69 -1.77 5.19 -18.08
N ILE A 70 -0.84 5.08 -17.13
CA ILE A 70 -0.37 6.21 -16.33
C ILE A 70 1.05 6.63 -16.72
N CYS A 71 1.97 5.68 -16.90
CA CYS A 71 3.36 6.00 -17.27
C CYS A 71 3.54 6.36 -18.75
N GLY A 72 2.52 6.15 -19.60
CA GLY A 72 2.59 6.37 -21.04
C GLY A 72 3.18 5.20 -21.83
N GLY A 73 3.32 4.02 -21.22
CA GLY A 73 3.82 2.81 -21.86
C GLY A 73 5.34 2.80 -22.08
N GLY A 74 5.84 1.77 -22.79
CA GLY A 74 7.25 1.57 -23.08
C GLY A 74 7.88 0.44 -22.26
N TYR A 75 9.16 0.59 -21.88
CA TYR A 75 9.85 -0.40 -21.04
C TYR A 75 9.45 -0.23 -19.58
N CYS A 76 8.39 -0.93 -19.16
CA CYS A 76 7.87 -0.94 -17.80
C CYS A 76 8.97 -1.33 -16.78
N GLY A 77 9.01 -0.62 -15.65
CA GLY A 77 10.06 -0.80 -14.63
C GLY A 77 11.42 -0.18 -15.00
N THR A 78 11.52 0.58 -16.10
CA THR A 78 12.74 1.29 -16.52
C THR A 78 12.41 2.72 -16.98
N GLY A 79 13.40 3.63 -16.94
CA GLY A 79 13.25 5.03 -17.38
C GLY A 79 12.69 5.98 -16.30
N SER A 80 12.82 7.29 -16.49
CA SER A 80 12.63 8.32 -15.44
C SER A 80 11.19 8.46 -14.90
N VAL A 81 10.20 7.97 -15.63
CA VAL A 81 8.77 8.12 -15.27
C VAL A 81 8.31 6.99 -14.34
N CYS A 82 8.77 5.75 -14.58
CA CYS A 82 8.35 4.57 -13.81
C CYS A 82 9.53 3.71 -13.35
N GLN A 83 10.65 4.37 -13.06
CA GLN A 83 11.93 3.78 -12.66
C GLN A 83 11.89 3.01 -11.35
N TYR A 84 10.93 3.34 -10.48
CA TYR A 84 10.84 2.77 -9.15
C TYR A 84 9.42 2.37 -8.88
N GLY A 85 9.24 1.11 -8.50
CA GLY A 85 7.97 0.70 -7.97
C GLY A 85 6.98 0.21 -9.01
N ILE A 86 7.34 -0.17 -10.25
CA ILE A 86 6.45 -0.85 -11.22
C ILE A 86 7.07 -2.17 -11.67
N ASP A 87 6.28 -3.23 -11.66
CA ASP A 87 6.64 -4.57 -12.06
C ASP A 87 6.51 -4.69 -13.59
N ALA A 88 7.55 -5.20 -14.25
CA ALA A 88 7.57 -5.26 -15.70
C ALA A 88 6.64 -6.34 -16.29
N GLU A 89 6.27 -7.35 -15.50
CA GLU A 89 5.42 -8.46 -15.94
C GLU A 89 3.94 -8.15 -15.73
N THR A 90 3.60 -7.62 -14.56
CA THR A 90 2.23 -7.28 -14.18
C THR A 90 1.85 -5.85 -14.57
N GLU A 91 2.83 -5.02 -14.95
CA GLU A 91 2.67 -3.61 -15.32
C GLU A 91 2.04 -2.75 -14.21
N MET A 92 2.11 -3.23 -12.96
CA MET A 92 1.50 -2.63 -11.78
C MET A 92 2.55 -2.32 -10.70
N PRO A 93 2.26 -1.50 -9.69
CA PRO A 93 3.29 -1.10 -8.75
C PRO A 93 3.98 -2.23 -7.96
N VAL A 94 5.33 -2.37 -7.96
CA VAL A 94 6.04 -3.41 -7.20
C VAL A 94 5.84 -3.25 -5.69
N GLY A 95 5.29 -4.33 -5.15
CA GLY A 95 5.17 -4.69 -3.75
C GLY A 95 4.80 -6.19 -3.67
N PHE A 96 4.30 -6.82 -4.73
CA PHE A 96 2.87 -7.09 -4.85
C PHE A 96 2.48 -8.52 -5.27
N TYR A 97 3.27 -9.54 -4.92
CA TYR A 97 2.80 -10.94 -4.88
C TYR A 97 3.50 -11.66 -3.72
N PRO A 98 2.87 -12.64 -3.03
CA PRO A 98 3.65 -13.66 -2.34
C PRO A 98 4.59 -14.30 -3.37
N PRO A 99 5.79 -14.77 -2.97
CA PRO A 99 6.69 -15.42 -3.92
C PRO A 99 5.90 -16.46 -4.69
N SER A 100 5.91 -16.36 -6.02
CA SER A 100 5.38 -17.41 -6.86
C SER A 100 6.04 -18.72 -6.42
N GLU A 101 5.25 -19.67 -5.93
CA GLU A 101 5.69 -21.06 -5.84
C GLU A 101 6.15 -21.45 -7.25
N GLY A 102 7.46 -21.50 -7.47
CA GLY A 102 8.04 -21.91 -8.75
C GLY A 102 9.18 -21.07 -9.34
N GLN A 103 9.85 -20.18 -8.61
CA GLN A 103 11.18 -19.71 -9.04
C GLN A 103 12.29 -20.62 -8.50
N ASP A 104 12.38 -21.77 -9.15
CA ASP A 104 13.48 -22.71 -9.08
C ASP A 104 14.75 -22.14 -9.76
N VAL A 105 15.86 -22.21 -9.00
CA VAL A 105 17.27 -22.35 -9.40
C VAL A 105 17.91 -21.28 -10.31
N ARG A 106 18.76 -20.44 -9.71
CA ARG A 106 19.96 -19.91 -10.40
C ARG A 106 21.06 -20.99 -10.32
N PRO A 107 21.64 -21.47 -11.44
CA PRO A 107 22.84 -22.27 -11.37
C PRO A 107 24.07 -21.37 -11.05
N ASP A 108 25.03 -21.98 -10.34
CA ASP A 108 26.31 -21.44 -9.83
C ASP A 108 27.01 -20.39 -10.72
#